data_AF-A0A918ETF7-F1
#
_entry.id   AF-A0A918ETF7-F1
#
_cell.length_a   1.000
_cell.length_b   1.000
_cell.length_c   1.000
_cell.angle_alpha   90.00
_cell.angle_beta   90.00
_cell.angle_gamma   90.00
#
_symmetry.space_group_name_H-M   'P 1'
#
loop_
_entity.id
_entity.type
_entity.pdbx_description
1 polymer ?
#
loop_
_entity_poly.entity_id
_entity_poly.type
_entity_poly.pdbx_seq_one_letter_code
_entity_poly.pdbx_strand_id
1 'polypeptide(L)'
;MVTPEEVRALPAAALDTRRRADSGRPPAPAPEGGSHVAVVVKPEVMTAPHAAGMLAAAVGALGRQGVSVLRCAVVPAADFAARGDLLLHYPRLHRVAADGVAALTSGARGALDALRDRTGVRDVLPAYVAMAHGDLSPRALEDRCREAGIHKLGSGSYASVTEVGGRPAVVLNGFLPALDQGYRTPDALVGLLECHSGRPVAELRDEVLGELHPFRAAPGSLRGTLGALAREHGTVLSEGRNAVHLSAGHLEGMFQNWRYFAAKDGDGLDRTPLGRTLARAGVDLEAAAALATDPGVTDGTGRTLSPHGATENLDREEVVRLVAEWTTKRELAG
;
A
#
# COMPACT_ATOMS: atom_id res chain seq x y z
N MET A 1 -22.92 4.99 -7.42
CA MET A 1 -21.54 4.56 -7.69
C MET A 1 -20.86 5.71 -8.39
N VAL A 2 -19.58 5.92 -8.13
CA VAL A 2 -18.80 6.98 -8.76
C VAL A 2 -18.42 6.54 -10.18
N THR A 3 -18.63 7.44 -11.13
CA THR A 3 -18.35 7.26 -12.57
C THR A 3 -17.07 7.97 -13.00
N PRO A 4 -16.48 7.60 -14.15
CA PRO A 4 -15.32 8.31 -14.69
C PRO A 4 -15.55 9.80 -14.90
N GLU A 5 -16.77 10.23 -15.23
CA GLU A 5 -17.07 11.64 -15.49
C GLU A 5 -17.12 12.45 -14.19
N GLU A 6 -17.76 11.91 -13.15
CA GLU A 6 -17.85 12.57 -11.84
C GLU A 6 -16.48 12.86 -11.21
N VAL A 7 -15.49 11.99 -11.45
CA VAL A 7 -14.15 12.17 -10.84
C VAL A 7 -13.25 13.15 -11.58
N ARG A 8 -13.58 13.55 -12.83
CA ARG A 8 -12.71 14.44 -13.63
C ARG A 8 -12.50 15.80 -12.99
N ALA A 9 -13.49 16.31 -12.26
CA ALA A 9 -13.42 17.61 -11.61
C ALA A 9 -12.58 17.61 -10.32
N LEU A 10 -12.39 16.45 -9.67
CA LEU A 10 -11.77 16.37 -8.35
C LEU A 10 -10.29 16.82 -8.34
N PRO A 11 -9.43 16.44 -9.31
CA PRO A 11 -8.06 16.93 -9.35
C PRO A 11 -7.93 18.44 -9.47
N ALA A 12 -8.72 19.07 -10.33
CA ALA A 12 -8.72 20.53 -10.49
C ALA A 12 -9.15 21.22 -9.18
N ALA A 13 -10.26 20.76 -8.59
CA ALA A 13 -10.73 21.28 -7.30
C ALA A 13 -9.68 21.14 -6.18
N ALA A 14 -8.96 20.02 -6.14
CA ALA A 14 -7.89 19.80 -5.15
C ALA A 14 -6.68 20.73 -5.36
N LEU A 15 -6.30 20.99 -6.62
CA LEU A 15 -5.22 21.92 -6.96
C LEU A 15 -5.59 23.37 -6.66
N ASP A 16 -6.78 23.80 -7.06
CA ASP A 16 -7.26 25.18 -6.90
C ASP A 16 -7.39 25.55 -5.42
N THR A 17 -7.89 24.63 -4.60
CA THR A 17 -8.10 24.87 -3.17
C THR A 17 -6.91 24.50 -2.30
N ARG A 18 -5.92 23.80 -2.87
CA ARG A 18 -4.80 23.16 -2.13
C ARG A 18 -5.30 22.29 -0.97
N ARG A 19 -6.44 21.61 -1.17
CA ARG A 19 -7.12 20.80 -0.15
C ARG A 19 -7.67 19.53 -0.77
N ARG A 20 -8.11 18.60 0.09
CA ARG A 20 -8.84 17.40 -0.35
C ARG A 20 -10.11 17.79 -1.10
N ALA A 21 -10.32 17.19 -2.27
CA ALA A 21 -11.60 17.13 -2.97
C ALA A 21 -12.19 15.71 -2.85
N ASP A 22 -13.51 15.58 -2.73
CA ASP A 22 -14.17 14.30 -2.46
C ASP A 22 -15.51 14.21 -3.20
N SER A 23 -15.88 13.03 -3.67
CA SER A 23 -17.19 12.76 -4.27
C SER A 23 -18.34 12.76 -3.25
N GLY A 24 -18.02 12.85 -1.95
CA GLY A 24 -18.98 12.79 -0.86
C GLY A 24 -19.27 11.36 -0.40
N ARG A 25 -20.06 11.26 0.68
CA ARG A 25 -20.43 9.97 1.28
C ARG A 25 -21.33 9.19 0.32
N PRO A 26 -21.11 7.87 0.13
CA PRO A 26 -22.03 7.07 -0.67
C PRO A 26 -23.42 7.04 -0.02
N PRO A 27 -24.50 6.96 -0.81
CA PRO A 27 -25.87 6.95 -0.30
C PRO A 27 -26.20 5.69 0.52
N ALA A 28 -25.46 4.60 0.31
CA ALA A 28 -25.57 3.36 1.04
C ALA A 28 -24.18 2.91 1.53
N PRO A 29 -24.09 2.20 2.67
CA PRO A 29 -22.82 1.64 3.12
C PRO A 29 -22.31 0.59 2.15
N ALA A 30 -21.00 0.34 2.18
CA ALA A 30 -20.39 -0.75 1.44
C ALA A 30 -21.07 -2.09 1.78
N PRO A 31 -21.38 -2.94 0.78
CA PRO A 31 -22.02 -4.23 1.02
C PRO A 31 -21.23 -5.10 1.98
N GLU A 32 -21.93 -5.93 2.76
CA GLU A 32 -21.27 -6.84 3.70
C GLU A 32 -20.55 -7.99 3.03
N GLY A 33 -21.03 -8.50 1.88
CA GLY A 33 -20.39 -9.59 1.13
C GLY A 33 -19.23 -9.12 0.25
N GLY A 34 -18.44 -10.05 -0.29
CA GLY A 34 -17.38 -9.76 -1.27
C GLY A 34 -16.16 -9.02 -0.71
N SER A 35 -15.40 -8.36 -1.57
CA SER A 35 -14.17 -7.65 -1.24
C SER A 35 -14.40 -6.14 -1.14
N HIS A 36 -14.05 -5.55 0.00
CA HIS A 36 -13.97 -4.10 0.21
C HIS A 36 -12.50 -3.72 0.32
N VAL A 37 -12.00 -3.02 -0.69
CA VAL A 37 -10.58 -2.68 -0.84
C VAL A 37 -10.43 -1.20 -1.10
N ALA A 38 -9.27 -0.65 -0.78
CA ALA A 38 -8.88 0.69 -1.18
C ALA A 38 -7.95 0.60 -2.40
N VAL A 39 -8.11 1.53 -3.33
CA VAL A 39 -7.17 1.73 -4.43
C VAL A 39 -6.56 3.12 -4.29
N VAL A 40 -5.23 3.19 -4.44
CA VAL A 40 -4.47 4.44 -4.39
C VAL A 40 -3.80 4.67 -5.73
N VAL A 41 -4.23 5.69 -6.46
CA VAL A 41 -3.56 6.17 -7.67
C VAL A 41 -2.45 7.13 -7.24
N LYS A 42 -1.22 6.79 -7.58
CA LYS A 42 -0.01 7.34 -6.97
C LYS A 42 0.45 8.65 -7.63
N PRO A 43 1.25 9.47 -6.92
CA PRO A 43 1.72 10.77 -7.39
C PRO A 43 2.40 10.76 -8.75
N GLU A 44 3.14 9.70 -9.11
CA GLU A 44 3.90 9.65 -10.36
C GLU A 44 3.03 9.77 -11.62
N VAL A 45 1.74 9.41 -11.56
CA VAL A 45 0.78 9.60 -12.65
C VAL A 45 -0.28 10.66 -12.33
N MET A 46 -0.40 11.07 -11.07
CA MET A 46 -1.38 12.05 -10.61
C MET A 46 -0.80 13.47 -10.59
N THR A 47 -0.11 13.87 -11.67
CA THR A 47 0.41 15.23 -11.86
C THR A 47 -0.50 16.03 -12.78
N ALA A 48 -0.55 17.35 -12.60
CA ALA A 48 -1.14 18.23 -13.61
C ALA A 48 -0.32 18.17 -14.92
N PRO A 49 -0.94 18.24 -16.12
CA PRO A 49 -2.38 18.35 -16.41
C PRO A 49 -3.13 17.00 -16.50
N HIS A 50 -2.45 15.87 -16.26
CA HIS A 50 -2.95 14.54 -16.61
C HIS A 50 -3.82 13.86 -15.54
N ALA A 51 -3.81 14.37 -14.31
CA ALA A 51 -4.47 13.76 -13.16
C ALA A 51 -5.96 13.42 -13.38
N ALA A 52 -6.73 14.29 -14.06
CA ALA A 52 -8.13 14.03 -14.37
C ALA A 52 -8.32 12.82 -15.30
N GLY A 53 -7.47 12.71 -16.34
CA GLY A 53 -7.49 11.58 -17.28
C GLY A 53 -7.09 10.27 -16.60
N MET A 54 -6.05 10.31 -15.77
CA MET A 54 -5.56 9.15 -15.03
C MET A 54 -6.59 8.61 -14.04
N LEU A 55 -7.22 9.51 -13.27
CA LEU A 55 -8.25 9.11 -12.30
C LEU A 55 -9.49 8.54 -13.00
N ALA A 56 -9.97 9.19 -14.06
CA ALA A 56 -11.09 8.69 -14.86
C ALA A 56 -10.78 7.32 -15.48
N ALA A 57 -9.55 7.13 -15.97
CA ALA A 57 -9.10 5.86 -16.53
C ALA A 57 -9.03 4.74 -15.48
N ALA A 58 -8.57 5.05 -14.26
CA ALA A 58 -8.58 4.12 -13.14
C ALA A 58 -10.00 3.66 -12.79
N VAL A 59 -10.94 4.61 -12.62
CA VAL A 59 -12.36 4.29 -12.35
C VAL A 59 -12.96 3.48 -13.49
N GLY A 60 -12.67 3.83 -14.74
CA GLY A 60 -13.15 3.09 -15.90
C GLY A 60 -12.60 1.66 -15.99
N ALA A 61 -11.31 1.47 -15.69
CA ALA A 61 -10.69 0.14 -15.66
C ALA A 61 -11.31 -0.75 -14.59
N LEU A 62 -11.51 -0.22 -13.39
CA LEU A 62 -12.20 -0.92 -12.29
C LEU A 62 -13.63 -1.32 -12.69
N GLY A 63 -14.39 -0.39 -13.26
CA GLY A 63 -15.78 -0.65 -13.68
C GLY A 63 -15.89 -1.75 -14.74
N ARG A 64 -14.99 -1.77 -15.74
CA ARG A 64 -14.95 -2.84 -16.78
C ARG A 64 -14.65 -4.22 -16.20
N GLN A 65 -14.01 -4.28 -15.04
CA GLN A 65 -13.62 -5.50 -14.35
C GLN A 65 -14.62 -5.91 -13.24
N GLY A 66 -15.80 -5.28 -13.19
CA GLY A 66 -16.82 -5.59 -12.19
C GLY A 66 -16.46 -5.10 -10.78
N VAL A 67 -15.66 -4.03 -10.68
CA VAL A 67 -15.36 -3.36 -9.41
C VAL A 67 -16.11 -2.03 -9.35
N SER A 68 -16.95 -1.89 -8.33
CA SER A 68 -17.71 -0.68 -8.06
C SER A 68 -16.87 0.31 -7.26
N VAL A 69 -16.71 1.53 -7.77
CA VAL A 69 -16.15 2.64 -6.99
C VAL A 69 -17.28 3.29 -6.20
N LEU A 70 -17.21 3.18 -4.87
CA LEU A 70 -18.22 3.70 -3.95
C LEU A 70 -18.00 5.19 -3.66
N ARG A 71 -16.74 5.57 -3.49
CA ARG A 71 -16.32 6.94 -3.17
C ARG A 71 -14.94 7.20 -3.78
N CYS A 72 -14.69 8.46 -4.13
CA CYS A 72 -13.40 8.93 -4.63
C CYS A 72 -12.99 10.19 -3.88
N ALA A 73 -11.71 10.29 -3.53
CA ALA A 73 -11.11 11.51 -3.06
C ALA A 73 -9.79 11.78 -3.77
N VAL A 74 -9.44 13.05 -3.88
CA VAL A 74 -8.15 13.51 -4.38
C VAL A 74 -7.53 14.42 -3.32
N VAL A 75 -6.27 14.15 -3.00
CA VAL A 75 -5.54 14.86 -1.94
C VAL A 75 -4.23 15.40 -2.51
N PRO A 76 -3.79 16.62 -2.13
CA PRO A 76 -2.42 17.01 -2.38
C PRO A 76 -1.44 15.97 -1.80
N ALA A 77 -0.46 15.53 -2.59
CA ALA A 77 0.47 14.49 -2.16
C ALA A 77 1.30 14.94 -0.95
N ALA A 78 1.68 16.21 -0.91
CA ALA A 78 2.38 16.81 0.22
C ALA A 78 1.57 16.72 1.52
N ASP A 79 0.25 16.95 1.48
CA ASP A 79 -0.63 16.80 2.64
C ASP A 79 -0.74 15.34 3.10
N PHE A 80 -0.82 14.41 2.14
CA PHE A 80 -0.84 12.98 2.40
C PHE A 80 0.45 12.52 3.10
N ALA A 81 1.61 12.98 2.62
CA ALA A 81 2.90 12.71 3.26
C ALA A 81 3.02 13.37 4.65
N ALA A 82 2.63 14.64 4.79
CA ALA A 82 2.76 15.40 6.04
C ALA A 82 1.90 14.81 7.18
N ARG A 83 0.80 14.15 6.86
CA ARG A 83 -0.06 13.45 7.83
C ARG A 83 0.46 12.05 8.21
N GLY A 84 1.55 11.61 7.59
CA GLY A 84 2.06 10.25 7.75
C GLY A 84 1.20 9.19 7.05
N ASP A 85 0.25 9.59 6.19
CA ASP A 85 -0.68 8.65 5.55
C ASP A 85 0.05 7.65 4.64
N LEU A 86 1.19 8.03 4.04
CA LEU A 86 2.04 7.11 3.28
C LEU A 86 2.65 6.01 4.16
N LEU A 87 3.16 6.39 5.34
CA LEU A 87 3.77 5.45 6.28
C LEU A 87 2.72 4.50 6.86
N LEU A 88 1.52 5.01 7.13
CA LEU A 88 0.36 4.23 7.55
C LEU A 88 -0.27 3.41 6.42
N HIS A 89 -0.02 3.78 5.17
CA HIS A 89 -0.42 3.01 4.00
C HIS A 89 0.47 1.77 3.84
N TYR A 90 1.77 1.93 4.08
CA TYR A 90 2.77 0.85 4.02
C TYR A 90 3.54 0.65 5.34
N PRO A 91 2.86 0.27 6.43
CA PRO A 91 3.47 0.24 7.76
C PRO A 91 4.68 -0.70 7.83
N ARG A 92 4.57 -1.91 7.25
CA ARG A 92 5.70 -2.85 7.22
C ARG A 92 6.88 -2.33 6.41
N LEU A 93 6.62 -1.71 5.25
CA LEU A 93 7.70 -1.16 4.42
C LEU A 93 8.50 -0.12 5.22
N HIS A 94 7.78 0.77 5.91
CA HIS A 94 8.37 1.80 6.75
C HIS A 94 9.19 1.21 7.90
N ARG A 95 8.61 0.31 8.68
CA ARG A 95 9.31 -0.31 9.82
C ARG A 95 10.59 -1.03 9.39
N VAL A 96 10.57 -1.77 8.29
CA VAL A 96 11.78 -2.46 7.80
C VAL A 96 12.82 -1.46 7.26
N ALA A 97 12.39 -0.37 6.64
CA ALA A 97 13.30 0.68 6.17
C ALA A 97 13.91 1.53 7.30
N ALA A 98 13.22 1.67 8.44
CA ALA A 98 13.65 2.45 9.60
C ALA A 98 14.34 1.60 10.68
N ASP A 99 13.67 0.54 11.13
CA ASP A 99 14.09 -0.31 12.25
C ASP A 99 14.96 -1.51 11.80
N GLY A 100 15.05 -1.75 10.48
CA GLY A 100 15.87 -2.81 9.91
C GLY A 100 15.44 -4.21 10.33
N VAL A 101 16.42 -5.02 10.77
CA VAL A 101 16.22 -6.43 11.13
C VAL A 101 15.20 -6.61 12.27
N ALA A 102 15.11 -5.65 13.18
CA ALA A 102 14.17 -5.72 14.31
C ALA A 102 12.71 -5.84 13.85
N ALA A 103 12.36 -5.21 12.72
CA ALA A 103 11.03 -5.23 12.15
C ALA A 103 10.71 -6.45 11.25
N LEU A 104 11.64 -7.39 11.06
CA LEU A 104 11.39 -8.55 10.21
C LEU A 104 10.54 -9.62 10.90
N THR A 105 9.65 -10.25 10.15
CA THR A 105 8.96 -11.48 10.58
C THR A 105 9.95 -12.64 10.65
N SER A 106 9.59 -13.73 11.34
CA SER A 106 10.48 -14.91 11.42
C SER A 106 10.82 -15.48 10.05
N GLY A 107 9.84 -15.53 9.13
CA GLY A 107 10.07 -15.97 7.75
C GLY A 107 11.01 -15.03 6.98
N ALA A 108 10.84 -13.71 7.13
CA ALA A 108 11.69 -12.74 6.46
C ALA A 108 13.13 -12.73 7.00
N ARG A 109 13.34 -13.02 8.30
CA ARG A 109 14.68 -13.24 8.87
C ARG A 109 15.34 -14.46 8.28
N GLY A 110 14.62 -15.59 8.19
CA GLY A 110 15.15 -16.80 7.54
C GLY A 110 15.55 -16.55 6.08
N ALA A 111 14.75 -15.81 5.32
CA ALA A 111 15.08 -15.41 3.96
C ALA A 111 16.30 -14.48 3.88
N LEU A 112 16.45 -13.56 4.84
CA LEU A 112 17.62 -12.68 4.95
C LEU A 112 18.88 -13.48 5.27
N ASP A 113 18.83 -14.40 6.22
CA ASP A 113 19.98 -15.24 6.58
C ASP A 113 20.42 -16.10 5.39
N ALA A 114 19.48 -16.70 4.67
CA ALA A 114 19.78 -17.41 3.43
C ALA A 114 20.42 -16.51 2.36
N LEU A 115 20.01 -15.24 2.24
CA LEU A 115 20.65 -14.28 1.34
C LEU A 115 22.09 -13.95 1.77
N ARG A 116 22.33 -13.76 3.08
CA ARG A 116 23.65 -13.46 3.63
C ARG A 116 24.60 -14.64 3.47
N ASP A 117 24.12 -15.86 3.66
CA ASP A 117 24.95 -17.06 3.49
C ASP A 117 25.33 -17.29 2.04
N ARG A 118 24.42 -17.04 1.08
CA ARG A 118 24.74 -17.13 -0.36
C ARG A 118 25.73 -16.07 -0.84
N THR A 119 25.68 -14.86 -0.27
CA THR A 119 26.43 -13.70 -0.77
C THR A 119 27.71 -13.41 0.03
N GLY A 120 27.82 -13.97 1.24
CA GLY A 120 28.91 -13.68 2.19
C GLY A 120 28.80 -12.30 2.86
N VAL A 121 27.81 -11.47 2.50
CA VAL A 121 27.66 -10.11 3.03
C VAL A 121 27.02 -10.14 4.41
N ARG A 122 27.73 -9.63 5.42
CA ARG A 122 27.29 -9.67 6.82
C ARG A 122 26.60 -8.39 7.28
N ASP A 123 27.00 -7.24 6.75
CA ASP A 123 26.43 -5.93 7.10
C ASP A 123 25.01 -5.82 6.55
N VAL A 124 24.05 -5.46 7.41
CA VAL A 124 22.65 -5.25 7.04
C VAL A 124 22.26 -3.85 7.48
N LEU A 125 21.83 -3.01 6.54
CA LEU A 125 21.50 -1.61 6.78
C LEU A 125 20.02 -1.35 6.44
N PRO A 126 19.22 -0.77 7.35
CA PRO A 126 17.96 -0.14 6.98
C PRO A 126 18.20 0.99 5.97
N ALA A 127 17.22 1.27 5.11
CA ALA A 127 17.33 2.25 4.02
C ALA A 127 17.88 3.62 4.49
N TYR A 128 17.34 4.18 5.57
CA TYR A 128 17.77 5.50 6.06
C TYR A 128 19.19 5.50 6.61
N VAL A 129 19.63 4.39 7.24
CA VAL A 129 21.01 4.23 7.69
C VAL A 129 21.95 4.06 6.50
N ALA A 130 21.54 3.30 5.48
CA ALA A 130 22.31 3.16 4.24
C ALA A 130 22.50 4.50 3.53
N MET A 131 21.47 5.35 3.49
CA MET A 131 21.59 6.72 2.96
C MET A 131 22.62 7.54 3.73
N ALA A 132 22.52 7.56 5.07
CA ALA A 132 23.42 8.33 5.92
C ALA A 132 24.87 7.85 5.82
N HIS A 133 25.09 6.52 5.81
CA HIS A 133 26.43 5.93 5.70
C HIS A 133 27.06 6.13 4.33
N GLY A 134 26.26 6.16 3.26
CA GLY A 134 26.75 6.28 1.89
C GLY A 134 26.73 7.69 1.33
N ASP A 135 26.25 8.69 2.09
CA ASP A 135 25.92 10.03 1.60
C ASP A 135 25.05 9.99 0.32
N LEU A 136 24.03 9.12 0.35
CA LEU A 136 23.18 8.85 -0.81
C LEU A 136 21.88 9.64 -0.73
N SER A 137 21.51 10.27 -1.84
CA SER A 137 20.14 10.75 -2.03
C SER A 137 19.16 9.57 -2.10
N PRO A 138 17.86 9.79 -1.83
CA PRO A 138 16.85 8.74 -1.95
C PRO A 138 16.88 8.03 -3.30
N ARG A 139 17.00 8.82 -4.38
CA ARG A 139 17.06 8.31 -5.76
C ARG A 139 18.33 7.50 -6.02
N ALA A 140 19.48 7.95 -5.52
CA ALA A 140 20.73 7.22 -5.70
C ALA A 140 20.70 5.85 -4.99
N LEU A 141 20.08 5.76 -3.80
CA LEU A 141 19.91 4.47 -3.12
C LEU A 141 18.96 3.54 -3.89
N GLU A 142 17.82 4.06 -4.37
CA GLU A 142 16.86 3.28 -5.17
C GLU A 142 17.52 2.72 -6.43
N ASP A 143 18.25 3.55 -7.19
CA ASP A 143 18.92 3.13 -8.42
C ASP A 143 19.97 2.04 -8.14
N ARG A 144 20.80 2.20 -7.10
CA ARG A 144 21.77 1.16 -6.68
C ARG A 144 21.09 -0.16 -6.30
N CYS A 145 19.98 -0.10 -5.55
CA CYS A 145 19.25 -1.30 -5.14
C CYS A 145 18.62 -2.00 -6.35
N ARG A 146 18.09 -1.23 -7.30
CA ARG A 146 17.50 -1.75 -8.54
C ARG A 146 18.54 -2.40 -9.43
N GLU A 147 19.70 -1.77 -9.61
CA GLU A 147 20.82 -2.31 -10.39
C GLU A 147 21.38 -3.60 -9.79
N ALA A 148 21.46 -3.68 -8.46
CA ALA A 148 21.86 -4.88 -7.73
C ALA A 148 20.82 -6.01 -7.75
N GLY A 149 19.57 -5.70 -8.12
CA GLY A 149 18.43 -6.60 -7.99
C GLY A 149 17.77 -6.53 -6.60
N ILE A 150 16.46 -6.80 -6.59
CA ILE A 150 15.64 -6.73 -5.38
C ILE A 150 15.17 -8.15 -5.02
N HIS A 151 15.54 -8.60 -3.83
CA HIS A 151 15.13 -9.88 -3.25
C HIS A 151 13.95 -9.66 -2.31
N LYS A 152 12.82 -10.33 -2.59
CA LYS A 152 11.68 -10.36 -1.66
C LYS A 152 12.00 -11.32 -0.51
N LEU A 153 11.99 -10.81 0.72
CA LEU A 153 12.15 -11.59 1.95
C LEU A 153 10.80 -12.04 2.53
N GLY A 154 9.77 -11.24 2.31
CA GLY A 154 8.41 -11.46 2.79
C GLY A 154 7.50 -10.29 2.43
N SER A 155 6.26 -10.31 2.93
CA SER A 155 5.38 -9.14 2.78
C SER A 155 6.03 -7.89 3.37
N GLY A 156 6.04 -6.80 2.60
CA GLY A 156 6.66 -5.53 2.98
C GLY A 156 8.16 -5.59 3.33
N SER A 157 8.88 -6.66 2.97
CA SER A 157 10.28 -6.87 3.36
C SER A 157 11.10 -7.26 2.13
N TYR A 158 12.02 -6.38 1.74
CA TYR A 158 12.86 -6.51 0.55
C TYR A 158 14.31 -6.20 0.88
N ALA A 159 15.23 -6.80 0.15
CA ALA A 159 16.66 -6.63 0.33
C ALA A 159 17.38 -6.52 -1.02
N SER A 160 18.42 -5.70 -1.07
CA SER A 160 19.36 -5.63 -2.20
C SER A 160 20.78 -5.72 -1.67
N VAL A 161 21.65 -6.48 -2.35
CA VAL A 161 23.06 -6.62 -1.99
C VAL A 161 23.86 -5.63 -2.83
N THR A 162 24.27 -4.52 -2.23
CA THR A 162 24.92 -3.42 -2.96
C THR A 162 26.05 -2.80 -2.15
N GLU A 163 26.80 -1.88 -2.74
CA GLU A 163 27.87 -1.16 -2.05
C GLU A 163 27.33 0.12 -1.39
N VAL A 164 27.65 0.32 -0.11
CA VAL A 164 27.35 1.54 0.66
C VAL A 164 28.64 2.01 1.34
N GLY A 165 29.08 3.22 1.02
CA GLY A 165 30.32 3.79 1.58
C GLY A 165 31.56 2.92 1.32
N GLY A 166 31.71 2.37 0.11
CA GLY A 166 32.86 1.53 -0.25
C GLY A 166 32.84 0.10 0.30
N ARG A 167 31.73 -0.35 0.94
CA ARG A 167 31.61 -1.68 1.54
C ARG A 167 30.34 -2.40 1.07
N PRO A 168 30.41 -3.72 0.78
CA PRO A 168 29.21 -4.51 0.51
C PRO A 168 28.27 -4.54 1.73
N ALA A 169 26.99 -4.29 1.49
CA ALA A 169 25.94 -4.34 2.50
C ALA A 169 24.63 -4.91 1.91
N VAL A 170 23.84 -5.55 2.76
CA VAL A 170 22.43 -5.85 2.47
C VAL A 170 21.59 -4.65 2.87
N VAL A 171 21.03 -3.94 1.90
CA VAL A 171 20.13 -2.80 2.16
C VAL A 171 18.69 -3.27 2.22
N LEU A 172 18.01 -2.99 3.33
CA LEU A 172 16.59 -3.32 3.52
C LEU A 172 15.69 -2.19 3.03
N ASN A 173 14.70 -2.52 2.19
CA ASN A 173 13.71 -1.61 1.62
C ASN A 173 14.28 -0.29 1.05
N GLY A 174 15.42 -0.37 0.35
CA GLY A 174 16.16 0.81 -0.14
C GLY A 174 15.40 1.73 -1.11
N PHE A 175 14.27 1.28 -1.65
CA PHE A 175 13.40 2.11 -2.51
C PHE A 175 12.45 3.04 -1.73
N LEU A 176 12.19 2.77 -0.44
CA LEU A 176 11.18 3.51 0.32
C LEU A 176 11.47 5.02 0.40
N PRO A 177 12.72 5.49 0.63
CA PRO A 177 13.00 6.91 0.65
C PRO A 177 12.65 7.61 -0.66
N ALA A 178 12.90 6.96 -1.81
CA ALA A 178 12.55 7.52 -3.12
C ALA A 178 11.04 7.54 -3.36
N LEU A 179 10.32 6.50 -2.91
CA LEU A 179 8.86 6.47 -2.90
C LEU A 179 8.32 7.66 -2.09
N ASP A 180 8.80 7.85 -0.87
CA ASP A 180 8.41 8.93 0.04
C ASP A 180 8.77 10.33 -0.53
N GLN A 181 9.90 10.46 -1.23
CA GLN A 181 10.23 11.69 -1.96
C GLN A 181 9.22 12.00 -3.07
N GLY A 182 8.71 10.98 -3.78
CA GLY A 182 7.70 11.16 -4.84
C GLY A 182 6.38 11.76 -4.33
N TYR A 183 6.02 11.53 -3.07
CA TYR A 183 4.84 12.16 -2.45
C TYR A 183 5.07 13.62 -2.03
N ARG A 184 6.31 14.11 -2.09
CA ARG A 184 6.65 15.52 -1.81
C ARG A 184 6.85 16.36 -3.07
N THR A 185 6.63 15.78 -4.25
CA THR A 185 6.67 16.53 -5.51
C THR A 185 5.62 17.65 -5.48
N PRO A 186 6.00 18.91 -5.78
CA PRO A 186 5.06 20.01 -5.87
C PRO A 186 3.91 19.70 -6.83
N ASP A 187 2.70 20.10 -6.44
CA ASP A 187 1.46 19.96 -7.24
C ASP A 187 1.08 18.52 -7.62
N ALA A 188 1.79 17.51 -7.11
CA ALA A 188 1.38 16.13 -7.26
C ALA A 188 0.18 15.83 -6.35
N LEU A 189 -0.67 14.93 -6.82
CA LEU A 189 -1.90 14.52 -6.15
C LEU A 189 -1.85 13.03 -5.80
N VAL A 190 -2.76 12.59 -4.95
CA VAL A 190 -3.03 11.19 -4.66
C VAL A 190 -4.52 10.95 -4.88
N GLY A 191 -4.84 9.99 -5.75
CA GLY A 191 -6.21 9.52 -5.93
C GLY A 191 -6.51 8.40 -4.95
N LEU A 192 -7.60 8.50 -4.19
CA LEU A 192 -8.06 7.50 -3.24
C LEU A 192 -9.43 7.01 -3.69
N LEU A 193 -9.59 5.71 -3.86
CA LEU A 193 -10.85 5.08 -4.26
C LEU A 193 -11.28 4.06 -3.22
N GLU A 194 -12.50 4.20 -2.72
CA GLU A 194 -13.19 3.16 -1.94
C GLU A 194 -13.87 2.21 -2.93
N CYS A 195 -13.50 0.94 -2.91
CA CYS A 195 -13.95 -0.03 -3.90
C CYS A 195 -14.65 -1.23 -3.28
N HIS A 196 -15.62 -1.77 -4.00
CA HIS A 196 -16.28 -3.02 -3.69
C HIS A 196 -16.33 -3.94 -4.91
N SER A 197 -16.18 -5.24 -4.70
CA SER A 197 -16.39 -6.26 -5.73
C SER A 197 -16.95 -7.54 -5.14
N GLY A 198 -17.69 -8.31 -5.92
CA GLY A 198 -18.08 -9.68 -5.57
C GLY A 198 -16.91 -10.68 -5.64
N ARG A 199 -15.78 -10.29 -6.25
CA ARG A 199 -14.62 -11.16 -6.48
C ARG A 199 -13.75 -11.31 -5.22
N PRO A 200 -13.08 -12.45 -5.01
CA PRO A 200 -12.04 -12.60 -3.99
C PRO A 200 -10.89 -11.60 -4.15
N VAL A 201 -10.26 -11.19 -3.05
CA VAL A 201 -9.14 -10.23 -3.08
C VAL A 201 -7.96 -10.75 -3.92
N ALA A 202 -7.69 -12.06 -3.86
CA ALA A 202 -6.65 -12.70 -4.66
C ALA A 202 -6.85 -12.44 -6.17
N GLU A 203 -8.06 -12.66 -6.67
CA GLU A 203 -8.40 -12.39 -8.08
C GLU A 203 -8.30 -10.89 -8.42
N LEU A 204 -8.71 -10.00 -7.51
CA LEU A 204 -8.56 -8.57 -7.72
C LEU A 204 -7.09 -8.16 -7.88
N ARG A 205 -6.18 -8.80 -7.15
CA ARG A 205 -4.74 -8.51 -7.23
C ARG A 205 -4.10 -9.11 -8.48
N ASP A 206 -4.48 -10.31 -8.85
CA ASP A 206 -3.86 -11.02 -9.97
C ASP A 206 -4.38 -10.49 -11.31
N GLU A 207 -5.69 -10.29 -11.45
CA GLU A 207 -6.31 -9.95 -12.73
C GLU A 207 -6.64 -8.46 -12.86
N VAL A 208 -7.22 -7.85 -11.81
CA VAL A 208 -7.69 -6.46 -11.91
C VAL A 208 -6.55 -5.48 -11.73
N LEU A 209 -5.69 -5.66 -10.72
CA LEU A 209 -4.52 -4.80 -10.52
C LEU A 209 -3.48 -5.00 -11.63
N GLY A 210 -3.21 -6.25 -12.01
CA GLY A 210 -2.27 -6.65 -13.05
C GLY A 210 -0.81 -6.72 -12.58
N GLU A 211 0.07 -7.19 -13.47
CA GLU A 211 1.51 -7.37 -13.18
C GLU A 211 2.18 -6.14 -12.61
N LEU A 212 3.23 -6.35 -11.81
CA LEU A 212 3.91 -5.27 -11.08
C LEU A 212 4.47 -4.16 -11.99
N HIS A 213 5.01 -4.51 -13.16
CA HIS A 213 5.51 -3.53 -14.12
C HIS A 213 4.37 -3.05 -15.04
N PRO A 214 3.94 -1.77 -14.99
CA PRO A 214 2.75 -1.30 -15.72
C PRO A 214 2.81 -1.51 -17.23
N PHE A 215 3.99 -1.37 -17.84
CA PHE A 215 4.18 -1.60 -19.28
C PHE A 215 4.15 -3.06 -19.74
N ARG A 216 4.18 -4.02 -18.81
CA ARG A 216 4.05 -5.47 -19.08
C ARG A 216 2.68 -6.02 -18.66
N ALA A 217 1.98 -5.30 -17.78
CA ALA A 217 0.64 -5.67 -17.33
C ALA A 217 -0.37 -5.71 -18.47
N ALA A 218 -1.35 -6.62 -18.37
CA ALA A 218 -2.40 -6.79 -19.35
C ALA A 218 -3.14 -5.46 -19.62
N PRO A 219 -3.43 -5.06 -20.87
CA PRO A 219 -4.01 -3.74 -21.19
C PRO A 219 -5.32 -3.42 -20.44
N GLY A 220 -6.12 -4.43 -20.14
CA GLY A 220 -7.39 -4.29 -19.40
C GLY A 220 -7.25 -4.23 -17.88
N SER A 221 -6.06 -4.50 -17.33
CA SER A 221 -5.77 -4.35 -15.91
C SER A 221 -5.57 -2.88 -15.55
N LEU A 222 -5.65 -2.56 -14.26
CA LEU A 222 -5.48 -1.21 -13.74
C LEU A 222 -4.09 -0.67 -14.03
N ARG A 223 -3.03 -1.45 -13.76
CA ARG A 223 -1.65 -1.08 -14.10
C ARG A 223 -1.42 -0.99 -15.60
N GLY A 224 -1.99 -1.89 -16.40
CA GLY A 224 -1.87 -1.83 -17.86
C GLY A 224 -2.54 -0.58 -18.46
N THR A 225 -3.75 -0.25 -17.99
CA THR A 225 -4.49 0.95 -18.42
C THR A 225 -3.72 2.23 -18.06
N LEU A 226 -3.28 2.37 -16.80
CA LEU A 226 -2.54 3.56 -16.37
C LEU A 226 -1.13 3.61 -16.99
N GLY A 227 -0.51 2.46 -17.22
CA GLY A 227 0.77 2.35 -17.92
C GLY A 227 0.69 2.82 -19.37
N ALA A 228 -0.39 2.51 -20.09
CA ALA A 228 -0.58 3.01 -21.45
C ALA A 228 -0.62 4.55 -21.49
N LEU A 229 -1.46 5.16 -20.65
CA LEU A 229 -1.55 6.62 -20.55
C LEU A 229 -0.25 7.28 -20.07
N ALA A 230 0.43 6.65 -19.10
CA ALA A 230 1.71 7.14 -18.62
C ALA A 230 2.75 7.18 -19.74
N ARG A 231 2.78 6.17 -20.61
CA ARG A 231 3.64 6.14 -21.78
C ARG A 231 3.31 7.26 -22.76
N GLU A 232 2.03 7.52 -23.02
CA GLU A 232 1.57 8.62 -23.88
C GLU A 232 2.01 10.00 -23.35
N HIS A 233 2.12 10.13 -22.03
CA HIS A 233 2.55 11.37 -21.37
C HIS A 233 4.05 11.44 -21.09
N GLY A 234 4.83 10.43 -21.50
CA GLY A 234 6.28 10.38 -21.24
C GLY A 234 6.65 10.12 -19.77
N THR A 235 5.71 9.66 -18.94
CA THR A 235 5.95 9.31 -17.55
C THR A 235 6.70 7.98 -17.45
N VAL A 236 7.88 8.02 -16.85
CA VAL A 236 8.68 6.82 -16.58
C VAL A 236 8.12 6.07 -15.38
N LEU A 237 7.71 4.82 -15.62
CA LEU A 237 7.23 3.88 -14.61
C LEU A 237 8.20 2.71 -14.46
N SER A 238 8.15 2.06 -13.29
CA SER A 238 8.93 0.88 -12.94
C SER A 238 8.11 0.01 -11.98
N GLU A 239 8.67 -1.11 -11.51
CA GLU A 239 8.07 -1.92 -10.46
C GLU A 239 7.86 -1.13 -9.15
N GLY A 240 8.78 -0.21 -8.82
CA GLY A 240 8.70 0.68 -7.66
C GLY A 240 7.80 1.90 -7.87
N ARG A 241 7.67 2.34 -9.12
CA ARG A 241 6.81 3.45 -9.56
C ARG A 241 5.74 2.92 -10.51
N ASN A 242 4.81 2.16 -9.93
CA ASN A 242 3.86 1.34 -10.69
C ASN A 242 2.45 1.95 -10.79
N ALA A 243 2.35 3.28 -10.62
CA ALA A 243 1.16 4.11 -10.81
C ALA A 243 0.02 3.89 -9.81
N VAL A 244 -0.14 2.69 -9.26
CA VAL A 244 -1.33 2.35 -8.47
C VAL A 244 -1.06 1.24 -7.45
N HIS A 245 -1.79 1.30 -6.34
CA HIS A 245 -1.88 0.27 -5.31
C HIS A 245 -3.33 -0.19 -5.15
N LEU A 246 -3.51 -1.46 -4.79
CA LEU A 246 -4.77 -2.06 -4.36
C LEU A 246 -4.49 -2.86 -3.08
N SER A 247 -5.33 -2.73 -2.06
CA SER A 247 -5.16 -3.39 -0.75
C SER A 247 -4.82 -4.88 -0.89
N ALA A 248 -3.85 -5.37 -0.11
CA ALA A 248 -3.38 -6.74 -0.25
C ALA A 248 -4.36 -7.81 0.31
N GLY A 249 -5.28 -7.39 1.19
CA GLY A 249 -6.22 -8.27 1.90
C GLY A 249 -7.37 -7.48 2.54
N HIS A 250 -8.33 -8.20 3.13
CA HIS A 250 -9.47 -7.58 3.81
C HIS A 250 -9.07 -6.72 5.01
N LEU A 251 -8.07 -7.14 5.79
CA LEU A 251 -7.60 -6.39 6.96
C LEU A 251 -6.98 -5.05 6.56
N GLU A 252 -6.06 -5.08 5.59
CA GLU A 252 -5.46 -3.86 5.05
C GLU A 252 -6.52 -2.95 4.40
N GLY A 253 -7.43 -3.53 3.61
CA GLY A 253 -8.52 -2.79 2.97
C GLY A 253 -9.44 -2.10 3.98
N MET A 254 -9.74 -2.76 5.10
CA MET A 254 -10.49 -2.16 6.20
C MET A 254 -9.79 -0.92 6.76
N PHE A 255 -8.52 -1.02 7.14
CA PHE A 255 -7.81 0.12 7.73
C PHE A 255 -7.62 1.27 6.75
N GLN A 256 -7.37 0.97 5.48
CA GLN A 256 -7.24 1.99 4.44
C GLN A 256 -8.57 2.70 4.20
N ASN A 257 -9.66 1.96 3.99
CA ASN A 257 -10.98 2.57 3.79
C ASN A 257 -11.45 3.35 5.02
N TRP A 258 -11.19 2.83 6.23
CA TRP A 258 -11.47 3.56 7.47
C TRP A 258 -10.69 4.87 7.52
N ARG A 259 -9.36 4.84 7.36
CA ARG A 259 -8.50 6.01 7.44
C ARG A 259 -8.85 7.07 6.39
N TYR A 260 -9.08 6.64 5.16
CA TYR A 260 -9.27 7.55 4.03
C TYR A 260 -10.68 8.10 3.93
N PHE A 261 -11.69 7.39 4.43
CA PHE A 261 -13.09 7.75 4.25
C PHE A 261 -13.85 7.80 5.57
N ALA A 262 -14.02 6.67 6.26
CA ALA A 262 -14.88 6.60 7.44
C ALA A 262 -14.41 7.53 8.58
N ALA A 263 -13.16 7.44 9.01
CA ALA A 263 -12.61 8.29 10.07
C ALA A 263 -12.73 9.79 9.75
N LYS A 264 -12.70 10.17 8.47
CA LYS A 264 -12.91 11.56 8.03
C LYS A 264 -14.34 12.03 8.22
N ASP A 265 -15.29 11.11 8.18
CA ASP A 265 -16.71 11.37 8.44
C ASP A 265 -17.07 11.24 9.95
N GLY A 266 -16.07 11.01 10.82
CA GLY A 266 -16.26 10.77 12.26
C GLY A 266 -16.70 9.34 12.60
N ASP A 267 -16.59 8.42 11.64
CA ASP A 267 -17.04 7.03 11.76
C ASP A 267 -15.92 6.11 12.30
N GLY A 268 -16.31 5.07 13.04
CA GLY A 268 -15.42 4.02 13.56
C GLY A 268 -15.12 2.89 12.57
N LEU A 269 -14.34 1.90 13.01
CA LEU A 269 -14.03 0.69 12.22
C LEU A 269 -15.29 -0.13 11.87
N ASP A 270 -16.29 -0.10 12.74
CA ASP A 270 -17.61 -0.72 12.57
C ASP A 270 -18.39 -0.16 11.37
N ARG A 271 -17.92 0.89 10.72
CA ARG A 271 -18.51 1.40 9.48
C ARG A 271 -17.97 0.71 8.23
N THR A 272 -16.89 -0.05 8.37
CA THR A 272 -16.38 -0.93 7.31
C THR A 272 -17.06 -2.32 7.36
N PRO A 273 -17.22 -3.03 6.22
CA PRO A 273 -17.76 -4.39 6.19
C PRO A 273 -17.01 -5.39 7.07
N LEU A 274 -15.67 -5.38 7.05
CA LEU A 274 -14.89 -6.27 7.92
C LEU A 274 -15.06 -5.88 9.40
N GLY A 275 -15.04 -4.59 9.74
CA GLY A 275 -15.23 -4.14 11.12
C GLY A 275 -16.58 -4.55 11.70
N ARG A 276 -17.67 -4.48 10.93
CA ARG A 276 -18.98 -5.05 11.34
C ARG A 276 -18.94 -6.55 11.56
N THR A 277 -18.16 -7.27 10.75
CA THR A 277 -18.01 -8.72 10.86
C THR A 277 -17.23 -9.07 12.12
N LEU A 278 -16.13 -8.36 12.40
CA LEU A 278 -15.33 -8.49 13.62
C LEU A 278 -16.16 -8.20 14.88
N ALA A 279 -16.93 -7.10 14.88
CA ALA A 279 -17.79 -6.74 16.02
C ALA A 279 -18.84 -7.82 16.31
N ARG A 280 -19.48 -8.38 15.27
CA ARG A 280 -20.43 -9.49 15.42
C ARG A 280 -19.78 -10.77 15.93
N ALA A 281 -18.50 -10.99 15.61
CA ALA A 281 -17.71 -12.09 16.13
C ALA A 281 -17.20 -11.85 17.57
N GLY A 282 -17.56 -10.73 18.21
CA GLY A 282 -17.15 -10.39 19.57
C GLY A 282 -15.70 -9.88 19.67
N VAL A 283 -15.09 -9.49 18.56
CA VAL A 283 -13.75 -8.89 18.55
C VAL A 283 -13.82 -7.46 19.06
N ASP A 284 -12.99 -7.13 20.05
CA ASP A 284 -12.75 -5.76 20.49
C ASP A 284 -12.13 -4.94 19.34
N LEU A 285 -12.87 -3.94 18.85
CA LEU A 285 -12.44 -3.11 17.74
C LEU A 285 -11.30 -2.15 18.11
N GLU A 286 -11.12 -1.83 19.39
CA GLU A 286 -9.95 -1.04 19.83
C GLU A 286 -8.68 -1.89 19.73
N ALA A 287 -8.74 -3.14 20.20
CA ALA A 287 -7.65 -4.10 20.02
C ALA A 287 -7.36 -4.38 18.54
N ALA A 288 -8.40 -4.49 17.70
CA ALA A 288 -8.22 -4.63 16.26
C ALA A 288 -7.56 -3.39 15.63
N ALA A 289 -7.92 -2.17 16.08
CA ALA A 289 -7.33 -0.93 15.57
C ALA A 289 -5.80 -0.86 15.80
N ALA A 290 -5.29 -1.49 16.86
CA ALA A 290 -3.85 -1.58 17.12
C ALA A 290 -3.08 -2.35 16.02
N LEU A 291 -3.77 -3.19 15.23
CA LEU A 291 -3.16 -3.91 14.10
C LEU A 291 -2.89 -3.00 12.88
N ALA A 292 -3.46 -1.78 12.84
CA ALA A 292 -3.35 -0.87 11.71
C ALA A 292 -1.91 -0.39 11.43
N THR A 293 -1.03 -0.46 12.43
CA THR A 293 0.40 -0.15 12.32
C THR A 293 1.24 -1.37 11.94
N ASP A 294 0.58 -2.49 11.64
CA ASP A 294 1.18 -3.79 11.35
C ASP A 294 2.25 -4.18 12.39
N PRO A 295 1.86 -4.35 13.66
CA PRO A 295 2.76 -4.80 14.72
C PRO A 295 3.34 -6.20 14.41
N GLY A 296 4.37 -6.61 15.14
CA GLY A 296 4.74 -8.04 15.12
C GLY A 296 3.74 -8.78 16.00
N VAL A 297 3.08 -9.81 15.47
CA VAL A 297 2.22 -10.70 16.27
C VAL A 297 2.82 -12.10 16.29
N THR A 298 2.63 -12.84 17.38
CA THR A 298 3.19 -14.18 17.52
C THR A 298 2.13 -15.23 17.21
N ASP A 299 2.48 -16.25 16.44
CA ASP A 299 1.61 -17.41 16.24
C ASP A 299 1.73 -18.42 17.41
N GLY A 300 0.88 -19.46 17.42
CA GLY A 300 0.93 -20.51 18.45
C GLY A 300 2.25 -21.31 18.52
N THR A 301 3.21 -21.05 17.62
CA THR A 301 4.53 -21.69 17.59
C THR A 301 5.66 -20.76 18.01
N GLY A 302 5.36 -19.51 18.40
CA GLY A 302 6.36 -18.52 18.78
C GLY A 302 6.96 -17.74 17.59
N ARG A 303 6.44 -17.93 16.36
CA ARG A 303 6.94 -17.20 15.18
C ARG A 303 6.26 -15.84 15.07
N THR A 304 7.03 -14.82 14.74
CA THR A 304 6.52 -13.47 14.50
C THR A 304 5.99 -13.36 13.07
N LEU A 305 4.77 -12.85 12.94
CA LEU A 305 4.04 -12.56 11.72
C LEU A 305 3.75 -11.06 11.60
N SER A 306 3.47 -10.63 10.37
CA SER A 306 2.90 -9.31 10.05
C SER A 306 1.39 -9.52 9.88
N PRO A 307 0.51 -8.89 10.65
CA PRO A 307 -0.94 -9.01 10.49
C PRO A 307 -1.41 -8.78 9.06
N HIS A 308 -0.95 -7.73 8.39
CA HIS A 308 -1.32 -7.44 7.00
C HIS A 308 -0.78 -8.53 6.07
N GLY A 309 0.49 -8.91 6.23
CA GLY A 309 1.13 -9.95 5.43
C GLY A 309 0.48 -11.33 5.60
N ALA A 310 0.09 -11.68 6.83
CA ALA A 310 -0.53 -12.96 7.18
C ALA A 310 -2.00 -13.04 6.77
N THR A 311 -2.62 -11.90 6.44
CA THR A 311 -4.01 -11.82 5.96
C THR A 311 -4.10 -11.47 4.46
N GLU A 312 -2.98 -11.43 3.75
CA GLU A 312 -2.96 -11.25 2.31
C GLU A 312 -3.71 -12.40 1.62
N ASN A 313 -4.58 -12.05 0.67
CA ASN A 313 -5.33 -13.01 -0.17
C ASN A 313 -6.26 -13.99 0.57
N LEU A 314 -6.29 -13.98 1.90
CA LEU A 314 -7.19 -14.81 2.68
C LEU A 314 -8.64 -14.37 2.48
N ASP A 315 -9.55 -15.33 2.62
CA ASP A 315 -10.96 -15.02 2.67
C ASP A 315 -11.33 -14.26 3.96
N ARG A 316 -12.54 -13.69 3.99
CA ARG A 316 -12.99 -12.90 5.14
C ARG A 316 -13.07 -13.73 6.44
N GLU A 317 -13.51 -14.97 6.36
CA GLU A 317 -13.74 -15.81 7.54
C GLU A 317 -12.40 -16.17 8.21
N GLU A 318 -11.40 -16.50 7.39
CA GLU A 318 -10.03 -16.74 7.83
C GLU A 318 -9.43 -15.49 8.49
N VAL A 319 -9.64 -14.30 7.91
CA VAL A 319 -9.18 -13.02 8.48
C VAL A 319 -9.83 -12.76 9.83
N VAL A 320 -11.15 -12.97 9.96
CA VAL A 320 -11.87 -12.78 11.24
C VAL A 320 -11.32 -13.71 12.31
N ARG A 321 -11.07 -14.98 11.98
CA ARG A 321 -10.49 -15.96 12.91
C ARG A 321 -9.10 -15.54 13.39
N LEU A 322 -8.21 -15.12 12.48
CA LEU A 322 -6.85 -14.70 12.84
C LEU A 322 -6.87 -13.43 13.70
N VAL A 323 -7.67 -12.43 13.33
CA VAL A 323 -7.79 -11.20 14.11
C VAL A 323 -8.31 -11.51 15.51
N ALA A 324 -9.35 -12.34 15.64
CA ALA A 324 -9.90 -12.74 16.94
C ALA A 324 -8.85 -13.45 17.82
N GLU A 325 -8.00 -14.29 17.22
CA GLU A 325 -6.89 -14.94 17.94
C GLU A 325 -5.89 -13.90 18.47
N TRP A 326 -5.45 -12.97 17.61
CA TRP A 326 -4.46 -11.95 17.97
C TRP A 326 -4.98 -10.91 18.95
N THR A 327 -6.28 -10.60 18.96
CA THR A 327 -6.85 -9.60 19.88
C THR A 327 -7.23 -10.19 21.23
N THR A 328 -7.49 -11.50 21.30
CA THR A 328 -7.82 -12.19 22.57
C THR A 328 -6.55 -12.49 23.37
N LYS A 329 -5.49 -12.94 22.69
CA LYS A 329 -4.16 -13.08 23.29
C LYS A 329 -3.56 -11.67 23.35
N ARG A 330 -3.64 -10.98 24.49
CA ARG A 330 -2.96 -9.67 24.70
C ARG A 330 -1.43 -9.83 24.68
N GLU A 331 -0.87 -10.22 23.53
CA GLU A 331 0.55 -10.32 23.24
C GLU A 331 0.88 -9.38 22.07
N LEU A 332 0.45 -8.13 22.16
CA LEU A 332 1.03 -7.09 21.32
C LEU A 332 2.41 -6.79 21.90
N ALA A 333 3.45 -7.33 21.27
CA ALA A 333 4.83 -7.00 21.61
C ALA A 333 5.04 -5.51 21.38
N GLY A 334 5.22 -4.77 22.49
CA GLY A 334 5.58 -3.35 22.49
C GLY A 334 6.97 -3.10 21.91
#